data_AF-A0A9P7HUM5-F1
#
_entry.id   AF-A0A9P7HUM5-F1
#
_cell.length_a   1.000
_cell.length_b   1.000
_cell.length_c   1.000
_cell.angle_alpha   90.00
_cell.angle_beta   90.00
_cell.angle_gamma   90.00
#
_symmetry.space_group_name_H-M   'P 1'
#
loop_
_entity.id
_entity.type
_entity.pdbx_description
1 polymer ?
#
loop_
_entity_poly.entity_id
_entity_poly.type
_entity_poly.pdbx_seq_one_letter_code
_entity_poly.pdbx_strand_id
1 'polypeptide(L)'
;MAWPSTEDNTRLRARQLRRFHEKHISSEGPLKHADKITSTDMDLATTLAPDYSLKFCAEDEEEYPEQWVLKPKSLAFILSNFRPKAKEIVAAMDREIDAAIAGDGTTIPPVFLGGYGDREQIRSLKKIEKGLQDLLQEHKAKMKAAEEKAEQYLARAEKAETQLQELLGELDDEDRRRKKKRKILGQ
;
A
#
# COMPACT_ATOMS: atom_id res chain seq x y z
N MET A 1 -38.92 -9.15 -5.27
CA MET A 1 -38.20 -7.99 -4.71
C MET A 1 -37.35 -8.52 -3.56
N ALA A 2 -36.02 -8.46 -3.70
CA ALA A 2 -35.12 -8.77 -2.59
C ALA A 2 -35.20 -7.60 -1.59
N TRP A 3 -35.51 -7.88 -0.33
CA TRP A 3 -35.48 -6.86 0.71
C TRP A 3 -34.04 -6.36 0.86
N PRO A 4 -33.80 -5.05 1.05
CA PRO A 4 -32.46 -4.53 1.26
C PRO A 4 -31.79 -5.26 2.42
N SER A 5 -30.54 -5.71 2.23
CA SER A 5 -29.82 -6.39 3.30
C SER A 5 -29.63 -5.44 4.50
N THR A 6 -29.31 -6.00 5.66
CA THR A 6 -28.99 -5.17 6.84
C THR A 6 -27.77 -4.27 6.59
N GLU A 7 -26.83 -4.73 5.77
CA GLU A 7 -25.66 -3.97 5.35
C GLU A 7 -26.04 -2.80 4.43
N ASP A 8 -26.90 -3.05 3.43
CA ASP A 8 -27.37 -1.99 2.52
C ASP A 8 -28.10 -0.87 3.26
N ASN A 9 -28.92 -1.25 4.25
CA ASN A 9 -29.58 -0.28 5.13
C ASN A 9 -28.56 0.54 5.93
N THR A 10 -27.49 -0.08 6.43
CA THR A 10 -26.45 0.63 7.21
C THR A 10 -25.66 1.59 6.31
N ARG A 11 -25.34 1.18 5.07
CA ARG A 11 -24.70 2.04 4.07
C ARG A 11 -25.59 3.21 3.63
N LEU A 12 -26.90 2.97 3.46
CA LEU A 12 -27.87 4.04 3.21
C LEU A 12 -27.88 5.07 4.35
N ARG A 13 -27.93 4.60 5.61
CA ARG A 13 -27.89 5.51 6.77
C ARG A 13 -26.57 6.27 6.85
N ALA A 14 -25.44 5.65 6.49
CA ALA A 14 -24.16 6.35 6.38
C ALA A 14 -24.24 7.52 5.39
N ARG A 15 -24.76 7.30 4.17
CA ARG A 15 -24.94 8.38 3.18
C ARG A 15 -25.79 9.52 3.72
N GLN A 16 -26.96 9.19 4.27
CA GLN A 16 -27.90 10.18 4.80
C GLN A 16 -27.32 10.97 5.96
N LEU A 17 -26.58 10.32 6.88
CA LEU A 17 -25.89 11.01 7.98
C LEU A 17 -24.84 12.00 7.45
N ARG A 18 -24.11 11.64 6.40
CA ARG A 18 -23.10 12.53 5.80
C ARG A 18 -23.72 13.74 5.12
N ARG A 19 -24.80 13.56 4.35
CA ARG A 19 -25.56 14.67 3.74
C ARG A 19 -26.12 15.60 4.81
N PHE A 20 -26.74 15.03 5.83
CA PHE A 20 -27.29 15.79 6.95
C PHE A 20 -26.23 16.62 7.67
N HIS A 21 -25.06 16.03 7.93
CA HIS A 21 -23.95 16.73 8.58
C HIS A 21 -23.32 17.80 7.68
N GLU A 22 -23.14 17.52 6.37
CA GLU A 22 -22.64 18.53 5.42
C GLU A 22 -23.58 19.73 5.34
N LYS A 23 -24.89 19.50 5.29
CA LYS A 23 -25.90 20.57 5.28
C LYS A 23 -25.90 21.38 6.57
N HIS A 24 -25.65 20.74 7.73
CA HIS A 24 -25.49 21.44 9.02
C HIS A 24 -24.25 22.35 9.06
N ILE A 25 -23.15 21.97 8.40
CA ILE A 25 -21.90 22.75 8.36
C ILE A 25 -21.93 23.81 7.24
N SER A 26 -22.72 23.57 6.19
CA SER A 26 -22.86 24.46 5.05
C SER A 26 -23.65 25.75 5.39
N SER A 27 -23.62 26.71 4.48
CA SER A 27 -24.28 28.03 4.60
C SER A 27 -25.81 27.98 4.72
N GLU A 28 -26.43 26.82 4.52
CA GLU A 28 -27.88 26.61 4.67
C GLU A 28 -28.34 26.58 6.13
N GLY A 29 -27.37 26.61 7.06
CA GLY A 29 -27.58 26.87 8.48
C GLY A 29 -27.62 25.61 9.33
N PRO A 30 -27.41 25.75 10.64
CA PRO A 30 -27.29 24.61 11.53
C PRO A 30 -28.62 23.87 11.61
N LEU A 31 -28.66 22.66 11.04
CA LEU A 31 -29.79 21.76 11.20
C LEU A 31 -29.98 21.38 12.67
N LYS A 32 -31.24 21.34 13.11
CA LYS A 32 -31.61 20.94 14.46
C LYS A 32 -31.12 19.51 14.73
N HIS A 33 -30.59 19.29 15.93
CA HIS A 33 -30.16 17.98 16.45
C HIS A 33 -28.91 17.37 15.78
N ALA A 34 -28.33 18.02 14.77
CA ALA A 34 -27.12 17.54 14.10
C ALA A 34 -25.88 17.55 15.01
N ASP A 35 -25.90 18.35 16.08
CA ASP A 35 -24.92 18.37 17.17
C ASP A 35 -24.74 17.01 17.86
N LYS A 36 -25.71 16.09 17.70
CA LYS A 36 -25.63 14.73 18.23
C LYS A 36 -24.75 13.79 17.41
N ILE A 37 -24.41 14.17 16.18
CA ILE A 37 -23.52 13.41 15.31
C ILE A 37 -22.09 13.69 15.76
N THR A 38 -21.39 12.64 16.17
CA THR A 38 -19.99 12.76 16.62
C THR A 38 -19.02 12.58 15.46
N SER A 39 -17.76 12.98 15.65
CA SER A 39 -16.70 12.70 14.67
C SER A 39 -16.56 11.21 14.38
N THR A 40 -16.69 10.36 15.39
CA THR A 40 -16.66 8.89 15.23
C THR A 40 -17.80 8.38 14.35
N ASP A 41 -19.00 8.97 14.45
CA ASP A 41 -20.12 8.60 13.58
C ASP A 41 -19.80 8.95 12.11
N MET A 42 -19.16 10.11 11.90
CA MET A 42 -18.74 10.57 10.57
C MET A 42 -17.59 9.74 10.00
N ASP A 43 -16.63 9.31 10.82
CA ASP A 43 -15.56 8.41 10.40
C ASP A 43 -16.14 7.08 9.92
N LEU A 44 -17.04 6.47 10.72
CA LEU A 44 -17.75 5.23 10.34
C LEU A 44 -18.58 5.41 9.07
N ALA A 45 -19.33 6.51 8.97
CA ALA A 45 -20.13 6.79 7.79
C ALA A 45 -19.27 7.03 6.54
N THR A 46 -18.09 7.65 6.71
CA THR A 46 -17.14 7.87 5.62
C THR A 46 -16.55 6.55 5.14
N THR A 47 -16.20 5.63 6.05
CA THR A 47 -15.71 4.29 5.66
C THR A 47 -16.77 3.48 4.92
N LEU A 48 -18.02 3.49 5.40
CA LEU A 48 -19.09 2.65 4.84
C LEU A 48 -19.73 3.20 3.57
N ALA A 49 -19.83 4.51 3.46
CA ALA A 49 -20.42 5.18 2.32
C ALA A 49 -19.56 6.40 1.97
N PRO A 50 -18.38 6.14 1.39
CA PRO A 50 -17.49 7.21 0.99
C PRO A 50 -18.18 7.99 -0.15
N ASP A 51 -18.96 7.30 -0.99
CA ASP A 51 -19.90 7.88 -1.94
C ASP A 51 -21.25 8.18 -1.32
N TYR A 52 -21.52 9.47 -1.13
CA TYR A 52 -22.75 9.92 -0.53
C TYR A 52 -23.46 10.98 -1.36
N SER A 53 -22.95 11.38 -2.53
CA SER A 53 -23.68 12.32 -3.39
C SER A 53 -24.92 11.64 -4.01
N LEU A 54 -26.03 12.38 -4.11
CA LEU A 54 -27.26 11.91 -4.78
C LEU A 54 -26.99 11.45 -6.22
N LYS A 55 -25.97 12.02 -6.88
CA LYS A 55 -25.58 11.70 -8.25
C LYS A 55 -25.20 10.22 -8.45
N PHE A 56 -24.76 9.55 -7.39
CA PHE A 56 -24.29 8.17 -7.43
C PHE A 56 -25.26 7.21 -6.69
N CYS A 57 -26.45 7.68 -6.34
CA CYS A 57 -27.46 6.93 -5.60
C CYS A 57 -28.67 6.62 -6.48
N ALA A 58 -29.57 5.77 -5.97
CA ALA A 58 -30.84 5.51 -6.65
C ALA A 58 -31.64 6.82 -6.81
N GLU A 59 -32.40 6.95 -7.91
CA GLU A 59 -33.16 8.17 -8.23
C GLU A 59 -34.20 8.52 -7.15
N ASP A 60 -34.67 7.54 -6.38
CA ASP A 60 -35.63 7.68 -5.29
C ASP A 60 -34.99 7.79 -3.89
N GLU A 61 -33.65 7.85 -3.80
CA GLU A 61 -32.97 7.96 -2.51
C GLU A 61 -33.13 9.37 -1.92
N GLU A 62 -33.87 9.50 -0.82
CA GLU A 62 -34.01 10.75 -0.09
C GLU A 62 -32.65 11.26 0.46
N GLU A 63 -32.49 12.58 0.50
CA GLU A 63 -31.30 13.25 1.04
C GLU A 63 -31.03 12.84 2.51
N TYR A 64 -32.05 12.94 3.34
CA TYR A 64 -32.13 12.39 4.69
C TYR A 64 -33.59 12.42 5.16
N PRO A 65 -33.98 11.56 6.12
CA PRO A 65 -35.34 11.57 6.64
C PRO A 65 -35.67 12.88 7.36
N GLU A 66 -36.76 13.55 6.95
CA GLU A 66 -37.19 14.83 7.56
C GLU A 66 -37.42 14.74 9.07
N GLN A 67 -37.77 13.54 9.58
CA GLN A 67 -38.01 13.36 11.00
C GLN A 67 -36.76 13.60 11.86
N TRP A 68 -35.55 13.59 11.27
CA TRP A 68 -34.31 13.93 11.99
C TRP A 68 -34.28 15.41 12.39
N VAL A 69 -34.82 16.29 11.55
CA VAL A 69 -34.95 17.73 11.85
C VAL A 69 -36.12 17.98 12.79
N LEU A 70 -37.24 17.26 12.59
CA LEU A 70 -38.49 17.51 13.29
C LEU A 70 -38.54 16.90 14.69
N LYS A 71 -37.91 15.74 14.90
CA LYS A 71 -38.04 14.95 16.14
C LYS A 71 -36.66 14.64 16.75
N PRO A 72 -36.33 15.16 17.96
CA PRO A 72 -35.02 14.96 18.57
C PRO A 72 -34.67 13.50 18.87
N LYS A 73 -35.67 12.65 19.09
CA LYS A 73 -35.48 11.23 19.38
C LYS A 73 -35.23 10.39 18.12
N SER A 74 -35.60 10.89 16.94
CA SER A 74 -35.49 10.15 15.69
C SER A 74 -34.01 9.92 15.33
N LEU A 75 -33.22 11.00 15.22
CA LEU A 75 -31.80 10.90 14.93
C LEU A 75 -31.04 10.10 16.00
N ALA A 76 -31.37 10.30 17.28
CA ALA A 76 -30.73 9.56 18.37
C ALA A 76 -30.97 8.04 18.26
N PHE A 77 -32.21 7.63 17.91
CA PHE A 77 -32.55 6.23 17.67
C PHE A 77 -31.84 5.65 16.45
N ILE A 78 -31.68 6.43 15.37
CA ILE A 78 -30.91 5.99 14.21
C ILE A 78 -29.44 5.81 14.57
N LEU A 79 -28.83 6.78 15.26
CA LEU A 79 -27.43 6.69 15.69
C LEU A 79 -27.18 5.49 16.62
N SER A 80 -28.11 5.19 17.55
CA SER A 80 -27.97 4.02 18.43
C SER A 80 -27.96 2.69 17.68
N ASN A 81 -28.67 2.60 16.55
CA ASN A 81 -28.68 1.40 15.70
C ASN A 81 -27.53 1.38 14.69
N PHE A 82 -27.15 2.54 14.17
CA PHE A 82 -26.09 2.70 13.18
C PHE A 82 -24.73 2.34 13.76
N ARG A 83 -24.37 2.89 14.91
CA ARG A 83 -23.06 2.70 15.56
C ARG A 83 -22.61 1.24 15.70
N PRO A 84 -23.40 0.34 16.34
CA PRO A 84 -22.97 -1.04 16.51
C PRO A 84 -22.84 -1.79 15.18
N LYS A 85 -23.81 -1.62 14.27
CA LYS A 85 -23.79 -2.27 12.95
C LYS A 85 -22.64 -1.78 12.08
N ALA A 86 -22.39 -0.48 12.10
CA ALA A 86 -21.30 0.11 11.35
C ALA A 86 -19.93 -0.42 11.81
N LYS A 87 -19.72 -0.52 13.12
CA LYS A 87 -18.51 -1.11 13.69
C LYS A 87 -18.34 -2.58 13.33
N GLU A 88 -19.43 -3.35 13.31
CA GLU A 88 -19.41 -4.75 12.92
C GLU A 88 -18.97 -4.93 11.46
N ILE A 89 -19.55 -4.16 10.53
CA ILE A 89 -19.20 -4.20 9.10
C ILE A 89 -17.74 -3.76 8.90
N VAL A 90 -17.32 -2.65 9.51
CA VAL A 90 -15.93 -2.18 9.38
C VAL A 90 -14.94 -3.22 9.94
N ALA A 91 -15.24 -3.83 11.09
CA ALA A 91 -14.39 -4.87 11.66
C ALA A 91 -14.34 -6.15 10.78
N ALA A 92 -15.43 -6.49 10.09
CA ALA A 92 -15.44 -7.57 9.10
C ALA A 92 -14.54 -7.22 7.90
N MET A 93 -14.64 -6.00 7.37
CA MET A 93 -13.79 -5.52 6.28
C MET A 93 -12.30 -5.57 6.67
N ASP A 94 -11.95 -5.10 7.88
CA ASP A 94 -10.57 -5.13 8.37
C ASP A 94 -10.03 -6.57 8.45
N ARG A 95 -10.83 -7.52 8.93
CA ARG A 95 -10.43 -8.94 8.99
C ARG A 95 -10.22 -9.54 7.60
N GLU A 96 -11.07 -9.21 6.63
CA GLU A 96 -10.90 -9.68 5.25
C GLU A 96 -9.62 -9.13 4.62
N ILE A 97 -9.29 -7.86 4.90
CA ILE A 97 -8.05 -7.22 4.47
C ILE A 97 -6.84 -7.91 5.13
N ASP A 98 -6.87 -8.10 6.44
CA ASP A 98 -5.78 -8.76 7.17
C ASP A 98 -5.58 -10.20 6.69
N ALA A 99 -6.65 -10.93 6.38
CA ALA A 99 -6.59 -12.27 5.81
C ALA A 99 -5.98 -12.27 4.40
N ALA A 100 -6.33 -11.30 3.55
CA ALA A 100 -5.74 -11.15 2.23
C ALA A 100 -4.24 -10.80 2.28
N ILE A 101 -3.82 -10.00 3.27
CA ILE A 101 -2.41 -9.65 3.49
C ILE A 101 -1.61 -10.84 4.04
N ALA A 102 -2.19 -11.63 4.93
CA ALA A 102 -1.54 -12.80 5.54
C ALA A 102 -1.44 -14.01 4.59
N GLY A 103 -2.17 -14.01 3.49
CA GLY A 103 -2.09 -15.01 2.43
C GLY A 103 -0.84 -14.88 1.54
N ASP A 104 -0.89 -15.51 0.37
CA ASP A 104 0.13 -15.54 -0.67
C ASP A 104 0.30 -14.20 -1.43
N GLY A 105 -0.47 -13.16 -1.08
CA GLY A 105 -0.39 -11.82 -1.69
C GLY A 105 -0.86 -11.76 -3.15
N THR A 106 -1.25 -12.88 -3.74
CA THR A 106 -1.67 -13.05 -5.14
C THR A 106 -3.15 -12.76 -5.38
N THR A 107 -3.98 -12.88 -4.33
CA THR A 107 -5.41 -12.56 -4.39
C THR A 107 -5.69 -11.36 -3.50
N ILE A 108 -5.39 -10.17 -4.02
CA ILE A 108 -5.94 -8.93 -3.48
C ILE A 108 -7.43 -8.96 -3.87
N PRO A 109 -8.39 -9.01 -2.92
CA PRO A 109 -9.80 -8.97 -3.28
C PRO A 109 -10.04 -7.71 -4.11
N PRO A 110 -10.80 -7.77 -5.22
CA PRO A 110 -11.14 -6.58 -5.97
C PRO A 110 -11.93 -5.66 -5.04
N VAL A 111 -11.26 -4.66 -4.47
CA VAL A 111 -11.91 -3.55 -3.76
C VAL A 111 -12.59 -2.69 -4.82
N PHE A 112 -13.67 -3.21 -5.40
CA PHE A 112 -14.62 -2.47 -6.22
C PHE A 112 -15.91 -2.37 -5.42
N LEU A 113 -15.93 -1.42 -4.49
CA LEU A 113 -17.17 -0.83 -4.00
C LEU A 113 -17.21 0.58 -4.57
N GLY A 114 -18.25 0.85 -5.36
CA GLY A 114 -18.38 2.02 -6.23
C GLY A 114 -17.76 3.30 -5.69
N GLY A 115 -16.85 3.86 -6.49
CA GLY A 115 -16.61 5.30 -6.55
C GLY A 115 -15.60 5.95 -5.59
N TYR A 116 -14.83 5.28 -4.74
CA TYR A 116 -13.89 5.97 -3.81
C TYR A 116 -12.45 5.46 -3.88
N GLY A 117 -11.81 5.79 -5.01
CA GLY A 117 -10.45 5.39 -5.35
C GLY A 117 -9.29 6.16 -4.70
N ASP A 118 -9.51 7.09 -3.76
CA ASP A 118 -8.37 7.90 -3.28
C ASP A 118 -7.80 7.43 -1.95
N ARG A 119 -8.52 7.42 -0.84
CA ARG A 119 -7.84 7.35 0.47
C ARG A 119 -7.29 5.97 0.84
N GLU A 120 -8.05 4.91 0.56
CA GLU A 120 -7.64 3.53 0.84
C GLU A 120 -6.69 3.00 -0.23
N GLN A 121 -6.93 3.36 -1.49
CA GLN A 121 -5.99 3.12 -2.57
C GLN A 121 -4.65 3.84 -2.31
N ILE A 122 -4.65 5.09 -1.85
CA ILE A 122 -3.43 5.80 -1.42
C ILE A 122 -2.75 5.09 -0.24
N ARG A 123 -3.50 4.58 0.74
CA ARG A 123 -2.91 3.88 1.89
C ARG A 123 -2.26 2.56 1.46
N SER A 124 -2.90 1.82 0.57
CA SER A 124 -2.37 0.59 -0.02
C SER A 124 -1.17 0.87 -0.93
N LEU A 125 -1.25 1.88 -1.79
CA LEU A 125 -0.15 2.32 -2.66
C LEU A 125 1.06 2.79 -1.85
N LYS A 126 0.86 3.53 -0.75
CA LYS A 126 1.95 3.93 0.16
C LYS A 126 2.64 2.74 0.82
N LYS A 127 1.90 1.69 1.18
CA LYS A 127 2.50 0.46 1.71
C LYS A 127 3.31 -0.27 0.64
N ILE A 128 2.80 -0.35 -0.59
CA ILE A 128 3.50 -0.94 -1.73
C ILE A 128 4.77 -0.14 -2.08
N GLU A 129 4.67 1.18 -2.13
CA GLU A 129 5.80 2.08 -2.38
C GLU A 129 6.92 1.87 -1.35
N LYS A 130 6.57 1.77 -0.07
CA LYS A 130 7.53 1.48 0.99
C LYS A 130 8.22 0.11 0.78
N GLY A 131 7.45 -0.94 0.50
CA GLY A 131 8.00 -2.27 0.23
C GLY A 131 8.94 -2.29 -0.99
N LEU A 132 8.59 -1.56 -2.05
CA LEU A 132 9.45 -1.41 -3.24
C LEU A 132 10.73 -0.65 -2.93
N GLN A 133 10.68 0.39 -2.09
CA GLN A 133 11.88 1.12 -1.67
C GLN A 133 12.83 0.22 -0.86
N ASP A 134 12.29 -0.59 0.06
CA ASP A 134 13.09 -1.52 0.87
C ASP A 134 13.77 -2.57 -0.03
N LEU A 135 13.03 -3.16 -0.98
CA LEU A 135 13.60 -4.10 -1.97
C LEU A 135 14.66 -3.45 -2.86
N LEU A 136 14.48 -2.19 -3.24
CA LEU A 136 15.42 -1.46 -4.08
C LEU A 136 16.70 -1.11 -3.32
N GLN A 137 16.61 -0.82 -2.01
CA GLN A 137 17.77 -0.69 -1.14
C GLN A 137 18.51 -2.02 -0.98
N GLU A 138 17.79 -3.12 -0.76
CA GLU A 138 18.39 -4.45 -0.65
C GLU A 138 19.12 -4.84 -1.95
N HIS A 139 18.50 -4.59 -3.11
CA HIS A 139 19.12 -4.86 -4.40
C HIS A 139 20.36 -3.98 -4.65
N LYS A 140 20.31 -2.70 -4.27
CA LYS A 140 21.48 -1.80 -4.34
C LYS A 140 22.63 -2.30 -3.45
N ALA A 141 22.32 -2.76 -2.24
CA ALA A 141 23.34 -3.33 -1.35
C ALA A 141 23.96 -4.60 -1.94
N LYS A 142 23.15 -5.49 -2.54
CA LYS A 142 23.63 -6.69 -3.24
C LYS A 142 24.49 -6.36 -4.46
N MET A 143 24.08 -5.40 -5.28
CA MET A 143 24.86 -4.89 -6.42
C MET A 143 26.22 -4.37 -5.97
N LYS A 144 26.25 -3.50 -4.95
CA LYS A 144 27.50 -2.95 -4.41
C LYS A 144 28.42 -4.03 -3.87
N ALA A 145 27.88 -5.00 -3.13
CA ALA A 145 28.66 -6.14 -2.64
C ALA A 145 29.21 -7.02 -3.78
N ALA A 146 28.45 -7.18 -4.86
CA ALA A 146 28.90 -7.91 -6.05
C ALA A 146 30.01 -7.15 -6.79
N GLU A 147 29.91 -5.83 -6.90
CA GLU A 147 30.90 -4.95 -7.51
C GLU A 147 32.21 -4.97 -6.71
N GLU A 148 32.17 -4.79 -5.39
CA GLU A 148 33.35 -4.90 -4.52
C GLU A 148 34.03 -6.27 -4.64
N LYS A 149 33.23 -7.35 -4.77
CA LYS A 149 33.76 -8.70 -4.96
C LYS A 149 34.41 -8.86 -6.34
N ALA A 150 33.83 -8.26 -7.38
CA ALA A 150 34.41 -8.26 -8.73
C ALA A 150 35.74 -7.50 -8.78
N GLU A 151 35.83 -6.34 -8.13
CA GLU A 151 37.08 -5.57 -7.99
C GLU A 151 38.16 -6.39 -7.28
N GLN A 152 37.81 -7.10 -6.20
CA GLN A 152 38.76 -7.99 -5.51
C GLN A 152 39.27 -9.13 -6.41
N TYR A 153 38.40 -9.72 -7.23
CA TYR A 153 38.81 -10.75 -8.18
C TYR A 153 39.73 -10.19 -9.28
N LEU A 154 39.42 -9.00 -9.80
CA LEU A 154 40.26 -8.29 -10.77
C LEU A 154 41.65 -8.01 -10.19
N ALA A 155 41.73 -7.40 -9.01
CA ALA A 155 43.01 -7.11 -8.36
C ALA A 155 43.85 -8.38 -8.10
N ARG A 156 43.18 -9.49 -7.74
CA ARG A 156 43.85 -10.79 -7.57
C ARG A 156 44.34 -11.36 -8.91
N ALA A 157 43.57 -11.20 -9.98
CA ALA A 157 43.95 -11.65 -11.31
C ALA A 157 45.16 -10.85 -11.84
N GLU A 158 45.16 -9.52 -11.71
CA GLU A 158 46.29 -8.66 -12.09
C GLU A 158 47.57 -9.02 -11.32
N LYS A 159 47.45 -9.30 -10.02
CA LYS A 159 48.58 -9.76 -9.21
C LYS A 159 49.10 -11.13 -9.66
N ALA A 160 48.22 -12.04 -10.06
CA ALA A 160 48.63 -13.34 -10.59
C ALA A 160 49.29 -13.20 -11.97
N GLU A 161 48.78 -12.31 -12.82
CA GLU A 161 49.34 -12.05 -14.15
C GLU A 161 50.75 -11.46 -14.06
N THR A 162 50.96 -10.47 -13.18
CA THR A 162 52.29 -9.90 -12.94
C THR A 162 53.29 -10.94 -12.43
N GLN A 163 52.89 -11.81 -11.51
CA GLN A 163 53.73 -12.92 -11.04
C GLN A 163 54.07 -13.92 -12.16
N LEU A 164 53.12 -14.24 -13.03
CA LEU A 164 53.36 -15.12 -14.18
C LEU A 164 54.29 -14.48 -15.20
N GLN A 165 54.14 -13.19 -15.47
CA GLN A 165 55.05 -12.45 -16.35
C GLN A 165 56.48 -12.42 -15.82
N GLU A 166 56.66 -12.24 -14.51
CA GLU A 166 57.97 -12.30 -13.85
C GLU A 166 58.62 -13.68 -13.99
N LEU A 167 57.86 -14.75 -13.68
CA LEU A 167 58.33 -16.13 -13.83
C LEU A 167 58.67 -16.49 -15.28
N LEU A 168 57.88 -16.03 -16.26
CA LEU A 168 58.15 -16.23 -17.68
C LEU A 168 59.43 -15.50 -18.10
N GLY A 169 59.67 -14.28 -17.60
CA GLY A 169 60.89 -13.54 -17.82
C GLY A 169 62.13 -14.25 -17.25
N GLU A 170 62.03 -14.77 -16.03
CA GLU A 170 63.11 -15.57 -15.41
C GLU A 170 63.40 -16.84 -16.23
N LEU A 171 62.37 -17.52 -16.72
CA LEU A 171 62.51 -18.72 -17.54
C LEU A 171 63.21 -18.42 -18.87
N ASP A 172 62.82 -17.33 -19.54
CA ASP A 172 63.43 -16.87 -20.79
C ASP A 172 64.91 -16.49 -20.61
N ASP A 173 65.24 -15.84 -19.50
CA ASP A 173 66.62 -15.49 -19.16
C ASP A 173 67.45 -16.73 -18.82
N GLU A 174 66.87 -17.70 -18.13
CA GLU A 174 67.53 -18.98 -17.84
C GLU A 174 67.81 -19.77 -19.12
N ASP A 175 66.86 -19.81 -20.06
CA ASP A 175 67.01 -20.45 -21.36
C ASP A 175 68.06 -19.75 -22.24
N ARG A 176 68.12 -18.40 -22.22
CA ARG A 176 69.22 -17.66 -22.87
C ARG A 176 70.57 -17.99 -22.25
N ARG A 177 70.67 -18.09 -20.92
CA ARG A 177 71.90 -18.47 -20.22
C ARG A 177 72.33 -19.90 -20.58
N ARG A 178 71.39 -20.85 -20.63
CA ARG A 178 71.64 -22.24 -21.05
C ARG A 178 72.13 -22.31 -22.50
N LYS A 179 71.47 -21.59 -23.43
CA LYS A 179 71.90 -21.51 -24.84
C LYS A 179 73.31 -20.91 -24.96
N LYS A 180 73.62 -19.84 -24.24
CA LYS A 180 74.98 -19.24 -24.21
C LYS A 180 76.03 -20.24 -23.68
N LYS A 181 75.77 -20.92 -22.57
CA LYS A 181 76.67 -21.94 -22.03
C LYS A 181 76.93 -23.09 -23.01
N ARG A 182 75.89 -23.61 -23.69
CA ARG A 182 76.05 -24.66 -24.72
C ARG A 182 76.89 -24.21 -25.91
N LYS A 183 76.82 -22.93 -26.28
CA LYS A 183 77.62 -22.35 -27.37
C LYS A 183 79.10 -22.19 -26.98
N ILE A 184 79.39 -22.01 -25.70
CA ILE A 184 80.75 -21.90 -25.15
C ILE A 184 81.38 -23.28 -24.94
N LEU A 185 80.60 -24.27 -24.50
CA LEU A 185 81.08 -25.66 -24.26
C LEU A 185 81.13 -26.54 -25.53
N GLY A 186 80.58 -26.08 -26.65
CA GLY A 186 80.59 -26.78 -27.94
C GLY A 186 81.70 -26.33 -28.90
N GLN A 187 82.66 -25.53 -28.40
CA GLN A 187 83.95 -25.26 -29.03
C GLN A 187 85.03 -26.02 -28.25
#